data_AF-A0A3S0GRW5-F1
#
_entry.id   AF-A0A3S0GRW5-F1
#
_cell.length_a   1.000
_cell.length_b   1.000
_cell.length_c   1.000
_cell.angle_alpha   90.00
_cell.angle_beta   90.00
_cell.angle_gamma   90.00
#
_symmetry.space_group_name_H-M   'P 1'
#
loop_
_entity.id
_entity.type
_entity.pdbx_description
1 polymer ?
#
loop_
_entity_poly.entity_id
_entity_poly.type
_entity_poly.pdbx_seq_one_letter_code
_entity_poly.pdbx_strand_id
1 'polypeptide(L)'
;MFYLLMLLAVILSGCSTPYQTMGWSGGVDAERMTTDTYRIVARGNGYTSSTTIQDYTVLKAAETTKQAGGTHFMIVGAADASRTGTIVTPGQAQTTVSGNTAMTTYTPAQAHSFIKPGQDTYIKVVNVLPGQAPPPGAISADEVIQFVGPRAKKPQFQL
;
A
#
# COMPACT_ATOMS: atom_id res chain seq x y z
N MET A 1 -5.69 -17.43 32.28
CA MET A 1 -5.36 -18.20 31.05
C MET A 1 -6.19 -17.75 29.83
N PHE A 2 -7.51 -17.58 29.94
CA PHE A 2 -8.38 -17.16 28.82
C PHE A 2 -8.10 -15.73 28.30
N TYR A 3 -7.74 -14.80 29.20
CA TYR A 3 -7.39 -13.42 28.87
C TYR A 3 -6.12 -13.27 28.00
N LEU A 4 -5.15 -14.20 28.10
CA LEU A 4 -3.92 -14.15 27.32
C LEU A 4 -4.17 -14.54 25.85
N LEU A 5 -5.12 -15.46 25.62
CA LEU A 5 -5.58 -15.89 24.29
C LEU A 5 -6.37 -14.79 23.57
N MET A 6 -7.18 -14.02 24.31
CA MET A 6 -7.93 -12.90 23.75
C MET A 6 -7.01 -11.72 23.37
N LEU A 7 -5.94 -11.49 24.15
CA LEU A 7 -4.97 -10.43 23.89
C LEU A 7 -4.04 -10.76 22.70
N LEU A 8 -3.74 -12.03 22.46
CA LEU A 8 -2.97 -12.49 21.29
C LEU A 8 -3.78 -12.37 19.99
N ALA A 9 -5.10 -12.59 20.03
CA ALA A 9 -5.98 -12.47 18.86
C ALA A 9 -6.07 -11.03 18.29
N VAL A 10 -5.93 -10.01 19.15
CA VAL A 10 -5.98 -8.59 18.75
C VAL A 10 -4.70 -8.13 18.02
N ILE A 11 -3.57 -8.81 18.24
CA ILE A 11 -2.27 -8.44 17.65
C ILE A 11 -2.12 -9.03 16.23
N LEU A 12 -2.88 -10.07 15.87
CA LEU A 12 -2.83 -10.71 14.55
C LEU A 12 -3.78 -10.10 13.51
N SER A 13 -4.70 -9.23 13.91
CA SER A 13 -5.64 -8.57 12.98
C SER A 13 -4.99 -7.36 12.29
N GLY A 14 -4.11 -7.61 11.32
CA GLY A 14 -3.62 -6.53 10.44
C GLY A 14 -2.31 -6.82 9.70
N CYS A 15 -2.28 -7.81 8.81
CA CYS A 15 -1.11 -7.98 7.92
C CYS A 15 -1.11 -7.02 6.71
N SER A 16 -2.01 -6.04 6.65
CA SER A 16 -2.04 -5.03 5.58
C SER A 16 -1.37 -3.74 6.06
N THR A 17 -0.63 -3.07 5.16
CA THR A 17 0.00 -1.78 5.46
C THR A 17 -1.07 -0.72 5.74
N PRO A 18 -1.10 -0.11 6.96
CA PRO A 18 -2.03 0.96 7.26
C PRO A 18 -1.64 2.27 6.53
N TYR A 19 -2.57 3.24 6.50
CA TYR A 19 -2.23 4.60 6.07
C TYR A 19 -1.31 5.26 7.11
N GLN A 20 -0.01 5.31 6.81
CA GLN A 20 1.02 5.85 7.68
C GLN A 20 2.19 6.41 6.86
N THR A 21 3.08 7.15 7.53
CA THR A 21 4.36 7.59 6.94
C THR A 21 5.19 6.40 6.49
N MET A 22 6.05 6.62 5.49
CA MET A 22 6.87 5.55 4.92
C MET A 22 7.69 4.80 5.99
N GLY A 23 7.55 3.48 6.02
CA GLY A 23 8.28 2.60 6.94
C GLY A 23 8.70 1.29 6.28
N TRP A 24 9.22 0.35 7.08
CA TRP A 24 9.75 -0.92 6.57
C TRP A 24 8.70 -1.81 5.89
N SER A 25 7.46 -1.78 6.36
CA SER A 25 6.32 -2.52 5.79
C SER A 25 5.56 -1.74 4.71
N GLY A 26 6.09 -0.59 4.27
CA GLY A 26 5.43 0.33 3.35
C GLY A 26 4.85 1.55 4.06
N GLY A 27 4.04 2.30 3.34
CA GLY A 27 3.46 3.56 3.77
C GLY A 27 3.29 4.51 2.60
N VAL A 28 2.92 5.75 2.90
CA VAL A 28 2.73 6.79 1.89
C VAL A 28 3.39 8.09 2.34
N ASP A 29 4.10 8.72 1.41
CA ASP A 29 4.78 9.98 1.66
C ASP A 29 4.72 10.93 0.47
N ALA A 30 5.09 12.19 0.70
CA ALA A 30 5.10 13.24 -0.31
C ALA A 30 6.45 13.96 -0.31
N GLU A 31 7.09 14.00 -1.48
CA GLU A 31 8.37 14.67 -1.72
C GLU A 31 8.13 15.93 -2.55
N ARG A 32 8.62 17.09 -2.10
CA ARG A 32 8.52 18.32 -2.88
C ARG A 32 9.54 18.30 -4.02
N MET A 33 9.08 18.41 -5.26
CA MET A 33 9.93 18.37 -6.47
C MET A 33 10.25 19.78 -6.99
N THR A 34 9.26 20.67 -6.94
CA THR A 34 9.39 22.08 -7.33
C THR A 34 8.61 22.96 -6.36
N THR A 35 8.47 24.26 -6.66
CA THR A 35 7.66 25.18 -5.88
C THR A 35 6.22 24.72 -5.73
N ASP A 36 5.65 24.13 -6.79
CA ASP A 36 4.23 23.77 -6.92
C ASP A 36 3.99 22.28 -7.24
N THR A 37 5.04 21.49 -7.44
CA THR A 37 4.95 20.08 -7.84
C THR A 37 5.49 19.17 -6.74
N TYR A 38 4.76 18.11 -6.45
CA TYR A 38 5.09 17.11 -5.45
C TYR A 38 5.03 15.71 -6.06
N ARG A 39 5.90 14.82 -5.60
CA ARG A 39 5.87 13.39 -5.90
C ARG A 39 5.30 12.66 -4.70
N ILE A 40 4.16 12.02 -4.88
CA ILE A 40 3.54 11.13 -3.92
C ILE A 40 4.08 9.72 -4.14
N VAL A 41 4.59 9.12 -3.08
CA VAL A 41 5.20 7.79 -3.09
C VAL A 41 4.38 6.89 -2.17
N ALA A 42 3.70 5.90 -2.74
CA ALA A 42 2.91 4.93 -1.99
C ALA A 42 3.48 3.52 -2.18
N ARG A 43 3.64 2.78 -1.07
CA ARG A 43 4.19 1.43 -1.05
C ARG A 43 3.33 0.53 -0.16
N GLY A 44 2.87 -0.58 -0.71
CA GLY A 44 2.15 -1.63 0.00
C GLY A 44 3.02 -2.86 0.23
N ASN A 45 2.53 -3.76 1.08
CA ASN A 45 3.11 -5.09 1.26
C ASN A 45 2.35 -6.14 0.42
N GLY A 46 2.68 -7.42 0.58
CA GLY A 46 2.05 -8.51 -0.19
C GLY A 46 0.57 -8.79 0.12
N TYR A 47 0.00 -8.10 1.11
CA TYR A 47 -1.39 -8.21 1.56
C TYR A 47 -2.21 -6.94 1.29
N THR A 48 -1.56 -5.86 0.85
CA THR A 48 -2.24 -4.61 0.48
C THR A 48 -2.73 -4.70 -0.96
N SER A 49 -3.96 -4.25 -1.23
CA SER A 49 -4.48 -4.21 -2.61
C SER A 49 -3.95 -3.01 -3.39
N SER A 50 -3.88 -3.11 -4.73
CA SER A 50 -3.51 -1.99 -5.60
C SER A 50 -4.49 -0.81 -5.47
N THR A 51 -5.78 -1.08 -5.32
CA THR A 51 -6.82 -0.06 -5.07
C THR A 51 -6.54 0.71 -3.78
N THR A 52 -6.09 0.04 -2.72
CA THR A 52 -5.69 0.69 -1.47
C THR A 52 -4.54 1.66 -1.68
N ILE A 53 -3.54 1.26 -2.48
CA ILE A 53 -2.40 2.12 -2.81
C ILE A 53 -2.83 3.34 -3.62
N GLN A 54 -3.80 3.19 -4.52
CA GLN A 54 -4.37 4.33 -5.25
C GLN A 54 -5.11 5.29 -4.31
N ASP A 55 -5.96 4.77 -3.42
CA ASP A 55 -6.66 5.58 -2.41
C ASP A 55 -5.65 6.30 -1.48
N TYR A 56 -4.55 5.65 -1.09
CA TYR A 56 -3.48 6.24 -0.27
C TYR A 56 -2.78 7.38 -1.01
N THR A 57 -2.47 7.15 -2.28
CA THR A 57 -1.79 8.13 -3.14
C THR A 57 -2.64 9.38 -3.31
N VAL A 58 -3.92 9.22 -3.65
CA VAL A 58 -4.84 10.33 -3.89
C VAL A 58 -5.15 11.08 -2.58
N LEU A 59 -5.33 10.37 -1.47
CA LEU A 59 -5.51 11.01 -0.16
C LEU A 59 -4.28 11.82 0.25
N LYS A 60 -3.08 11.25 0.14
CA LYS A 60 -1.84 11.96 0.47
C LYS A 60 -1.63 13.17 -0.44
N ALA A 61 -2.00 13.06 -1.72
CA ALA A 61 -1.98 14.19 -2.65
C ALA A 61 -2.86 15.35 -2.14
N ALA A 62 -4.08 15.06 -1.72
CA ALA A 62 -4.98 16.06 -1.16
C ALA A 62 -4.46 16.66 0.15
N GLU A 63 -3.98 15.82 1.08
CA GLU A 63 -3.38 16.30 2.35
C GLU A 63 -2.17 17.21 2.07
N THR A 64 -1.30 16.83 1.13
CA THR A 64 -0.13 17.63 0.71
C THR A 64 -0.54 18.95 0.08
N THR A 65 -1.61 18.94 -0.73
CA THR A 65 -2.16 20.14 -1.36
C THR A 65 -2.65 21.13 -0.33
N LYS A 66 -3.39 20.68 0.69
CA LYS A 66 -3.84 21.53 1.80
C LYS A 66 -2.67 22.06 2.61
N GLN A 67 -1.66 21.24 2.88
CA GLN A 67 -0.44 21.65 3.59
C GLN A 67 0.36 22.70 2.80
N ALA A 68 0.37 22.62 1.47
CA ALA A 68 1.00 23.61 0.59
C ALA A 68 0.16 24.90 0.43
N GLY A 69 -1.01 24.99 1.06
CA GLY A 69 -1.91 26.14 0.98
C GLY A 69 -2.82 26.17 -0.25
N GLY A 70 -2.91 25.06 -0.99
CA GLY A 70 -3.77 24.94 -2.17
C GLY A 70 -5.14 24.36 -1.93
N THR A 71 -6.02 24.57 -2.91
CA THR A 71 -7.41 24.09 -2.87
C THR A 71 -7.61 22.88 -3.76
N HIS A 72 -6.89 22.82 -4.88
CA HIS A 72 -6.98 21.74 -5.86
C HIS A 72 -5.59 21.23 -6.23
N PHE A 73 -5.55 20.03 -6.79
CA PHE A 73 -4.33 19.51 -7.40
C PHE A 73 -4.65 18.83 -8.73
N MET A 74 -3.65 18.75 -9.58
CA MET A 74 -3.72 18.05 -10.86
C MET A 74 -2.70 16.91 -10.84
N ILE A 75 -3.09 15.74 -11.30
CA ILE A 75 -2.14 14.65 -11.54
C ILE A 75 -1.43 14.94 -12.85
N VAL A 76 -0.12 15.13 -12.81
CA VAL A 76 0.71 15.44 -13.99
C VAL A 76 1.48 14.23 -14.51
N GLY A 77 1.56 13.16 -13.72
CA GLY A 77 2.11 11.88 -14.14
C GLY A 77 1.93 10.82 -13.07
N ALA A 78 1.80 9.56 -13.49
CA ALA A 78 1.75 8.42 -12.59
C ALA A 78 2.57 7.26 -13.18
N ALA A 79 3.28 6.55 -12.31
CA ALA A 79 4.06 5.36 -12.65
C ALA A 79 3.75 4.23 -11.67
N ASP A 80 3.59 3.03 -12.20
CA ASP A 80 3.52 1.81 -11.39
C ASP A 80 4.90 1.52 -10.80
N ALA A 81 4.95 1.37 -9.48
CA ALA A 81 6.16 1.08 -8.72
C ALA A 81 6.03 -0.25 -7.95
N SER A 82 5.15 -1.13 -8.41
CA SER A 82 4.92 -2.46 -7.84
C SER A 82 6.16 -3.34 -7.92
N ARG A 83 6.35 -4.18 -6.91
CA ARG A 83 7.50 -5.09 -6.80
C ARG A 83 7.04 -6.52 -6.63
N THR A 84 7.60 -7.44 -7.40
CA THR A 84 7.34 -8.88 -7.25
C THR A 84 8.42 -9.52 -6.38
N GLY A 85 8.01 -10.37 -5.44
CA GLY A 85 8.91 -11.22 -4.67
C GLY A 85 8.54 -12.68 -4.85
N THR A 86 9.50 -13.57 -4.65
CA THR A 86 9.28 -15.03 -4.66
C THR A 86 9.82 -15.61 -3.37
N ILE A 87 8.99 -16.39 -2.68
CA ILE A 87 9.40 -17.22 -1.55
C ILE A 87 9.46 -18.66 -2.02
N VAL A 88 10.54 -19.37 -1.69
CA VAL A 88 10.69 -20.79 -2.01
C VAL A 88 10.56 -21.58 -0.72
N THR A 89 9.57 -22.48 -0.68
CA THR A 89 9.45 -23.51 0.34
C THR A 89 10.39 -24.65 -0.05
N PRO A 90 11.45 -24.96 0.73
CA PRO A 90 12.39 -26.01 0.38
C PRO A 90 11.71 -27.38 0.29
N GLY A 91 12.17 -28.21 -0.64
CA GLY A 91 11.78 -29.60 -0.71
C GLY A 91 12.51 -30.42 0.35
N GLN A 92 11.93 -31.55 0.73
CA GLN A 92 12.53 -32.50 1.66
C GLN A 92 12.48 -33.92 1.09
N ALA A 93 13.54 -34.70 1.33
CA ALA A 93 13.58 -36.12 1.03
C ALA A 93 13.84 -36.89 2.32
N GLN A 94 13.00 -37.87 2.63
CA GLN A 94 13.19 -38.76 3.77
C GLN A 94 13.33 -40.18 3.27
N THR A 95 14.43 -40.85 3.62
CA THR A 95 14.67 -42.25 3.26
C THR A 95 14.58 -43.12 4.52
N THR A 96 13.71 -44.12 4.49
CA THR A 96 13.55 -45.11 5.56
C THR A 96 14.05 -46.47 5.05
N VAL A 97 14.94 -47.11 5.79
CA VAL A 97 15.50 -48.43 5.46
C VAL A 97 14.90 -49.48 6.40
N SER A 98 14.41 -50.58 5.85
CA SER A 98 13.93 -51.75 6.60
C SER A 98 14.50 -53.02 5.98
N GLY A 99 15.41 -53.68 6.68
CA GLY A 99 16.17 -54.82 6.16
C GLY A 99 17.01 -54.43 4.94
N ASN A 100 16.79 -55.12 3.80
CA ASN A 100 17.45 -54.84 2.53
C ASN A 100 16.66 -53.86 1.63
N THR A 101 15.56 -53.28 2.12
CA THR A 101 14.70 -52.37 1.33
C THR A 101 14.86 -50.94 1.83
N ALA A 102 15.05 -49.99 0.90
CA ALA A 102 15.02 -48.55 1.17
C ALA A 102 13.81 -47.91 0.48
N MET A 103 13.06 -47.09 1.22
CA MET A 103 11.92 -46.33 0.71
C MET A 103 12.19 -44.84 0.91
N THR A 104 12.19 -44.07 -0.17
CA THR A 104 12.38 -42.61 -0.14
C THR A 104 11.07 -41.90 -0.44
N THR A 105 10.64 -41.03 0.47
CA THR A 105 9.55 -40.07 0.27
C THR A 105 10.14 -38.71 -0.05
N TYR A 106 9.77 -38.14 -1.19
CA TYR A 106 10.25 -36.83 -1.65
C TYR A 106 9.10 -35.84 -1.75
N THR A 107 9.26 -34.67 -1.13
CA THR A 107 8.41 -33.50 -1.29
C THR A 107 9.20 -32.44 -2.06
N PRO A 108 8.80 -32.07 -3.28
CA PRO A 108 9.52 -31.07 -4.08
C PRO A 108 9.43 -29.68 -3.48
N ALA A 109 10.41 -28.83 -3.78
CA ALA A 109 10.35 -27.42 -3.45
C ALA A 109 9.22 -26.72 -4.22
N GLN A 110 8.58 -25.73 -3.59
CA GLN A 110 7.54 -24.91 -4.21
C GLN A 110 7.92 -23.44 -4.17
N ALA A 111 7.77 -22.74 -5.29
CA ALA A 111 7.97 -21.30 -5.38
C ALA A 111 6.62 -20.57 -5.39
N HIS A 112 6.47 -19.58 -4.52
CA HIS A 112 5.28 -18.75 -4.42
C HIS A 112 5.65 -17.30 -4.73
N SER A 113 5.13 -16.75 -5.83
CA SER A 113 5.29 -15.34 -6.19
C SER A 113 4.21 -14.50 -5.55
N PHE A 114 4.57 -13.31 -5.07
CA PHE A 114 3.64 -12.32 -4.51
C PHE A 114 4.01 -10.91 -4.98
N ILE A 115 3.00 -10.04 -5.11
CA ILE A 115 3.15 -8.67 -5.59
C ILE A 115 2.98 -7.73 -4.41
N LYS A 116 3.93 -6.81 -4.24
CA LYS A 116 3.84 -5.66 -3.33
C LYS A 116 3.47 -4.45 -4.18
N PRO A 117 2.21 -3.97 -4.16
CA PRO A 117 1.81 -2.88 -5.02
C PRO A 117 2.51 -1.58 -4.61
N GLY A 118 2.80 -0.73 -5.60
CA GLY A 118 3.42 0.56 -5.37
C GLY A 118 3.04 1.54 -6.47
N GLN A 119 3.02 2.82 -6.14
CA GLN A 119 2.71 3.87 -7.09
C GLN A 119 3.53 5.12 -6.79
N ASP A 120 4.04 5.74 -7.84
CA ASP A 120 4.64 7.07 -7.81
C ASP A 120 3.75 8.01 -8.61
N THR A 121 3.33 9.12 -8.03
CA THR A 121 2.41 10.07 -8.68
C THR A 121 2.89 11.49 -8.49
N TYR A 122 3.11 12.19 -9.59
CA TYR A 122 3.42 13.60 -9.59
C TYR A 122 2.12 14.39 -9.61
N ILE A 123 1.99 15.32 -8.67
CA ILE A 123 0.89 16.25 -8.58
C ILE A 123 1.39 17.68 -8.68
N LYS A 124 0.58 18.55 -9.27
CA LYS A 124 0.76 19.99 -9.26
C LYS A 124 -0.32 20.63 -8.41
N VAL A 125 0.08 21.42 -7.42
CA VAL A 125 -0.82 22.18 -6.55
C VAL A 125 -1.37 23.39 -7.30
N VAL A 126 -2.66 23.65 -7.14
CA VAL A 126 -3.39 24.73 -7.80
C VAL A 126 -4.23 25.48 -6.79
N ASN A 127 -4.16 26.81 -6.85
CA ASN A 127 -5.00 27.71 -6.07
C ASN A 127 -6.12 28.23 -6.94
N VAL A 128 -7.34 27.80 -6.65
CA VAL A 128 -8.56 28.32 -7.29
C VAL A 128 -9.14 29.42 -6.42
N LEU A 129 -9.27 30.62 -6.97
CA LEU A 129 -9.88 31.76 -6.28
C LEU A 129 -11.39 31.55 -6.09
N PRO A 130 -11.99 32.10 -5.02
CA PRO A 130 -13.44 32.03 -4.83
C PRO A 130 -14.20 32.58 -6.04
N GLY A 131 -15.15 31.81 -6.56
CA GLY A 131 -15.97 32.18 -7.72
C GLY A 131 -15.36 31.88 -9.09
N GLN A 132 -14.13 31.36 -9.15
CA GLN A 132 -13.52 30.90 -10.39
C GLN A 132 -13.71 29.40 -10.56
N ALA A 133 -14.00 28.95 -11.79
CA ALA A 133 -14.07 27.53 -12.09
C ALA A 133 -12.66 26.89 -11.98
N PRO A 134 -12.55 25.68 -11.41
CA PRO A 134 -11.28 24.98 -11.35
C PRO A 134 -10.78 24.65 -12.77
N PRO A 135 -9.45 24.64 -13.01
CA PRO A 135 -8.90 24.21 -14.29
C PRO A 135 -9.37 22.78 -14.65
N PRO A 136 -9.50 22.46 -15.95
CA PRO A 136 -9.85 21.11 -16.38
C PRO A 136 -8.87 20.08 -15.80
N GLY A 137 -9.40 19.03 -15.17
CA GLY A 137 -8.60 17.96 -14.53
C GLY A 137 -8.05 18.31 -13.15
N ALA A 138 -8.37 19.49 -12.59
CA ALA A 138 -8.09 19.80 -11.20
C ALA A 138 -9.08 19.09 -10.27
N ILE A 139 -8.55 18.46 -9.24
CA ILE A 139 -9.28 17.66 -8.25
C ILE A 139 -9.32 18.44 -6.94
N SER A 140 -10.51 18.57 -6.33
CA SER A 140 -10.67 19.23 -5.03
C SER A 140 -10.01 18.42 -3.93
N ALA A 141 -9.10 19.05 -3.18
CA ALA A 141 -8.44 18.40 -2.05
C ALA A 141 -9.43 18.09 -0.91
N ASP A 142 -10.41 18.98 -0.68
CA ASP A 142 -11.38 18.82 0.40
C ASP A 142 -12.35 17.67 0.11
N GLU A 143 -12.82 17.52 -1.13
CA GLU A 143 -13.68 16.41 -1.54
C GLU A 143 -12.95 15.06 -1.43
N VAL A 144 -11.68 15.02 -1.86
CA VAL A 144 -10.87 13.80 -1.71
C VAL A 144 -10.71 13.42 -0.24
N ILE A 145 -10.38 14.36 0.63
CA ILE A 145 -10.26 14.07 2.07
C ILE A 145 -11.59 13.57 2.64
N GLN A 146 -12.71 14.17 2.23
CA GLN A 146 -14.05 13.79 2.69
C GLN A 146 -14.45 12.38 2.25
N PHE A 147 -14.24 12.03 0.98
CA PHE A 147 -14.76 10.77 0.41
C PHE A 147 -13.75 9.62 0.41
N VAL A 148 -12.46 9.92 0.21
CA VAL A 148 -11.39 8.91 0.18
C VAL A 148 -10.82 8.67 1.57
N GLY A 149 -10.76 9.71 2.42
CA GLY A 149 -10.24 9.64 3.79
C GLY A 149 -10.79 8.46 4.61
N PRO A 150 -12.13 8.30 4.70
CA PRO A 150 -12.74 7.20 5.44
C PRO A 150 -12.46 5.81 4.85
N ARG A 151 -12.16 5.69 3.56
CA ARG A 151 -11.85 4.40 2.91
C ARG A 151 -10.39 4.02 3.11
N ALA A 152 -9.50 4.98 2.92
CA ALA A 152 -8.06 4.79 3.07
C ALA A 152 -7.66 4.51 4.54
N LYS A 153 -8.32 5.15 5.51
CA LYS A 153 -7.97 5.01 6.93
C LYS A 153 -8.60 3.78 7.60
N LYS A 154 -9.42 2.99 6.91
CA LYS A 154 -10.03 1.77 7.47
C LYS A 154 -9.07 0.58 7.41
N PRO A 155 -8.91 -0.21 8.49
CA PRO A 155 -8.21 -1.48 8.42
C PRO A 155 -9.01 -2.47 7.56
N GLN A 156 -8.35 -3.09 6.58
CA GLN A 156 -8.99 -3.92 5.53
C GLN A 156 -9.47 -5.32 5.98
N PHE A 157 -9.80 -5.52 7.26
CA PHE A 157 -10.39 -6.78 7.73
C PHE A 157 -11.84 -6.55 8.16
N GLN A 158 -12.74 -6.62 7.19
CA GLN A 158 -14.13 -7.04 7.41
C GLN A 158 -14.35 -8.27 6.53
N LEU A 159 -14.02 -9.44 7.08
CA LEU A 159 -14.57 -10.73 6.67
C LEU A 159 -15.27 -11.32 7.90
#